data_AF-A0A7V0NRV1-F1
#
_entry.id   AF-A0A7V0NRV1-F1
#
_cell.length_a   1.000
_cell.length_b   1.000
_cell.length_c   1.000
_cell.angle_alpha   90.00
_cell.angle_beta   90.00
_cell.angle_gamma   90.00
#
_symmetry.space_group_name_H-M   'P 1'
#
loop_
_entity.id
_entity.type
_entity.pdbx_description
1 polymer ?
#
loop_
_entity_poly.entity_id
_entity_poly.type
_entity_poly.pdbx_seq_one_letter_code
_entity_poly.pdbx_strand_id
1 'polypeptide(L)'
;LLVLDRPEIPLHNNGSETDIREYVKRRKISGSTRSSPGRKCRDTFTSLKKTCRKLKVSFWKFLNDRVGGINSIPQLEYLMREKSLSSTY
;
A
#
# COMPACT_ATOMS: atom_id res chain seq x y z
N LEU A 1 -23.70 -0.86 15.65
CA LEU A 1 -22.57 -0.24 14.92
C LEU A 1 -21.38 -1.18 15.06
N LEU A 2 -20.59 -1.42 14.01
CA LEU A 2 -19.46 -2.38 14.01
C LEU A 2 -18.43 -2.12 15.14
N VAL A 3 -18.31 -0.87 15.58
CA VAL A 3 -17.48 -0.43 16.72
C VAL A 3 -17.98 -0.94 18.08
N LEU A 4 -19.27 -1.28 18.21
CA LEU A 4 -19.82 -1.84 19.45
C LEU A 4 -19.35 -3.28 19.66
N ASP A 5 -19.18 -4.02 18.56
CA ASP A 5 -18.67 -5.38 18.58
C ASP A 5 -17.13 -5.43 18.56
N ARG A 6 -16.48 -4.35 18.07
CA ARG A 6 -15.03 -4.24 17.85
C ARG A 6 -14.50 -2.87 18.30
N PRO A 7 -14.36 -2.61 19.61
CA PRO A 7 -13.98 -1.30 20.13
C PRO A 7 -12.56 -0.85 19.73
N GLU A 8 -11.73 -1.77 19.24
CA GLU A 8 -10.39 -1.47 18.72
C GLU A 8 -10.39 -0.73 17.38
N ILE A 9 -11.52 -0.72 16.65
CA ILE A 9 -11.61 -0.01 15.38
C ILE A 9 -12.01 1.46 15.61
N PRO A 10 -11.41 2.42 14.89
CA PRO A 10 -11.80 3.82 15.01
C PRO A 10 -13.26 4.05 14.63
N LEU A 11 -13.93 4.99 15.31
CA LEU A 11 -15.28 5.45 15.00
C LEU A 11 -15.39 6.13 13.61
N HIS A 12 -14.27 6.52 13.01
CA HIS A 12 -14.19 7.16 11.70
C HIS A 12 -13.44 6.31 10.68
N ASN A 13 -13.69 6.55 9.39
CA ASN A 13 -13.04 5.86 8.27
C ASN A 13 -11.85 6.64 7.66
N ASN A 14 -11.37 7.72 8.30
CA ASN A 14 -10.35 8.64 7.75
C ASN A 14 -9.11 7.94 7.17
N GLY A 15 -8.62 6.89 7.83
CA GLY A 15 -7.48 6.09 7.37
C GLY A 15 -7.80 5.39 6.05
N SER A 16 -8.93 4.71 5.98
CA SER A 16 -9.43 4.03 4.77
C SER A 16 -9.67 5.01 3.62
N GLU A 17 -10.25 6.19 3.90
CA GLU A 17 -10.44 7.23 2.89
C GLU A 17 -9.11 7.76 2.33
N THR A 18 -8.15 7.99 3.21
CA THR A 18 -6.81 8.42 2.81
C THR A 18 -6.11 7.36 1.96
N ASP A 19 -6.35 6.08 2.28
CA ASP A 19 -5.81 4.97 1.53
C ASP A 19 -6.40 4.86 0.12
N ILE A 20 -7.69 5.11 -0.08
CA ILE A 20 -8.31 5.05 -1.41
C ILE A 20 -8.18 6.35 -2.23
N ARG A 21 -7.93 7.50 -1.58
CA ARG A 21 -7.93 8.82 -2.23
C ARG A 21 -6.95 8.95 -3.41
N GLU A 22 -5.75 8.39 -3.29
CA GLU A 22 -4.74 8.40 -4.37
C GLU A 22 -5.27 7.68 -5.62
N TYR A 23 -5.92 6.53 -5.42
CA TYR A 23 -6.54 5.75 -6.48
C TYR A 23 -7.68 6.52 -7.17
N VAL A 24 -8.59 7.11 -6.39
CA VAL A 24 -9.74 7.86 -6.92
C VAL A 24 -9.29 9.06 -7.73
N LYS A 25 -8.31 9.83 -7.23
CA LYS A 25 -7.72 10.97 -7.96
C LYS A 25 -7.12 10.52 -9.30
N ARG A 26 -6.29 9.46 -9.29
CA ARG A 26 -5.67 8.93 -10.51
C ARG A 26 -6.71 8.46 -11.52
N ARG A 27 -7.74 7.73 -11.07
CA ARG A 27 -8.84 7.25 -11.91
C ARG A 27 -9.61 8.39 -12.57
N LYS A 28 -9.86 9.49 -11.83
CA LYS A 28 -10.55 10.68 -12.34
C LYS A 28 -9.74 11.36 -13.45
N ILE A 29 -8.42 11.44 -13.30
CA ILE A 29 -7.51 12.02 -14.30
C ILE A 29 -7.35 11.12 -15.52
N SER A 30 -7.21 9.80 -15.31
CA SER A 30 -6.87 8.86 -16.39
C SER A 30 -8.07 8.32 -17.18
N GLY A 31 -9.31 8.65 -16.78
CA GLY A 31 -10.51 8.06 -17.40
C GLY A 31 -10.65 6.55 -17.14
N SER A 32 -10.20 6.07 -15.98
CA SER A 32 -10.10 4.64 -15.63
C SER A 32 -9.08 3.85 -16.47
N THR A 33 -9.17 2.53 -16.48
CA THR A 33 -8.27 1.60 -17.18
C THR A 33 -9.00 0.99 -18.38
N ARG A 34 -8.38 1.04 -19.56
CA ARG A 34 -8.98 0.54 -20.82
C ARG A 34 -8.71 -0.95 -21.08
N SER A 35 -7.82 -1.58 -20.31
CA SER A 35 -7.46 -2.99 -20.45
C SER A 35 -7.20 -3.66 -19.10
N SER A 36 -7.40 -4.98 -19.04
CA SER A 36 -7.08 -5.79 -17.86
C SER A 36 -5.59 -5.72 -17.47
N PRO A 37 -4.63 -5.82 -18.41
CA PRO A 37 -3.20 -5.63 -18.09
C PRO A 37 -2.88 -4.25 -17.53
N GLY A 38 -3.46 -3.18 -18.09
CA GLY A 38 -3.25 -1.82 -17.59
C GLY A 38 -3.79 -1.62 -16.17
N ARG A 39 -4.95 -2.24 -15.88
CA ARG A 39 -5.51 -2.26 -14.52
C ARG A 39 -4.59 -2.98 -13.54
N LYS A 40 -4.16 -4.19 -13.88
CA LYS A 40 -3.26 -5.00 -13.05
C LYS A 40 -1.95 -4.26 -12.76
N CYS A 41 -1.35 -3.65 -13.79
CA CYS A 41 -0.14 -2.84 -13.65
C CYS A 41 -0.34 -1.70 -12.63
N ARG A 42 -1.36 -0.85 -12.85
CA ARG A 42 -1.68 0.26 -11.95
C ARG A 42 -1.90 -0.20 -10.51
N ASP A 43 -2.71 -1.23 -10.31
CA ASP A 43 -3.11 -1.68 -8.98
C ASP A 43 -1.91 -2.31 -8.23
N THR A 44 -1.05 -3.04 -8.94
CA THR A 44 0.21 -3.59 -8.42
C THR A 44 1.16 -2.47 -7.97
N PHE A 45 1.48 -1.52 -8.87
CA PHE A 45 2.42 -0.45 -8.55
C PHE A 45 1.89 0.51 -7.48
N THR A 46 0.58 0.78 -7.47
CA THR A 46 -0.04 1.60 -6.42
C THR A 46 0.09 0.93 -5.07
N SER A 47 -0.19 -0.38 -5.00
CA SER A 47 -0.06 -1.18 -3.78
C SER A 47 1.39 -1.21 -3.28
N LEU A 48 2.36 -1.51 -4.16
CA LEU A 48 3.78 -1.52 -3.82
C LEU A 48 4.26 -0.17 -3.29
N LYS A 49 3.93 0.93 -3.98
CA LYS A 49 4.30 2.28 -3.56
C LYS A 49 3.72 2.64 -2.19
N LYS A 50 2.46 2.31 -1.95
CA LYS A 50 1.78 2.55 -0.66
C LYS A 50 2.44 1.76 0.47
N THR A 51 2.73 0.48 0.24
CA THR A 51 3.40 -0.38 1.23
C THR A 51 4.80 0.13 1.55
N CYS A 52 5.59 0.47 0.53
CA CYS A 52 6.91 1.10 0.73
C CYS A 52 6.81 2.37 1.60
N ARG A 53 5.86 3.26 1.29
CA ARG A 53 5.63 4.48 2.07
C ARG A 53 5.24 4.17 3.52
N LYS A 54 4.34 3.22 3.77
CA LYS A 54 3.94 2.79 5.13
C LYS A 54 5.11 2.21 5.91
N LEU A 55 6.05 1.53 5.25
CA LEU A 55 7.26 0.95 5.86
C LEU A 55 8.46 1.90 5.90
N LYS A 56 8.31 3.16 5.46
CA LYS A 56 9.42 4.12 5.32
C LYS A 56 10.55 3.64 4.39
N VAL A 57 10.23 2.80 3.41
CA VAL A 57 11.14 2.34 2.35
C VAL A 57 10.95 3.20 1.10
N SER A 58 12.05 3.59 0.45
CA SER A 58 11.98 4.26 -0.85
C SER A 58 11.45 3.30 -1.92
N PHE A 59 10.31 3.64 -2.53
CA PHE A 59 9.71 2.84 -3.60
C PHE A 59 10.68 2.63 -4.78
N TRP A 60 11.40 3.67 -5.20
CA TRP A 60 12.35 3.56 -6.32
C TRP A 60 13.55 2.67 -5.97
N LYS A 61 14.07 2.78 -4.74
CA LYS A 61 15.16 1.91 -4.30
C LYS A 61 14.70 0.44 -4.28
N PHE A 62 13.50 0.19 -3.75
CA PHE A 62 12.91 -1.15 -3.75
C PHE A 62 12.68 -1.69 -5.17
N LEU A 63 12.13 -0.88 -6.07
CA LEU A 63 11.87 -1.31 -7.45
C LEU A 63 13.18 -1.66 -8.18
N ASN A 64 14.20 -0.82 -8.07
CA ASN A 64 15.50 -1.07 -8.67
C ASN A 64 16.20 -2.29 -8.05
N ASP A 65 16.07 -2.50 -6.74
CA ASP A 65 16.61 -3.67 -6.04
C ASP A 65 15.99 -4.99 -6.53
N ARG A 66 14.69 -4.98 -6.87
CA ARG A 66 13.97 -6.13 -7.44
C ARG A 66 14.29 -6.34 -8.91
N VAL A 67 14.25 -5.28 -9.72
CA VAL A 67 14.51 -5.37 -11.17
C VAL A 67 15.97 -5.71 -11.46
N GLY A 68 16.90 -5.20 -10.66
CA GLY A 68 18.33 -5.50 -10.76
C GLY A 68 18.76 -6.82 -10.12
N GLY A 69 17.85 -7.57 -9.49
CA GLY A 69 18.17 -8.85 -8.84
C GLY A 69 19.10 -8.74 -7.62
N ILE A 70 19.32 -7.53 -7.09
CA ILE A 70 20.24 -7.27 -5.98
C ILE A 70 19.69 -7.89 -4.68
N ASN A 71 18.37 -7.79 -4.47
CA ASN A 71 17.68 -8.33 -3.30
C ASN A 71 18.28 -7.90 -1.94
N SER A 72 18.84 -6.69 -1.87
CA SER A 72 19.42 -6.11 -0.64
C SER A 72 18.36 -5.61 0.35
N ILE A 73 17.21 -5.15 -0.15
CA ILE A 73 16.09 -4.77 0.70
C ILE A 73 15.31 -6.05 1.03
N PRO A 74 14.92 -6.29 2.29
CA PRO A 74 14.04 -7.42 2.61
C PRO A 74 12.72 -7.38 1.84
N GLN A 75 12.07 -8.53 1.68
CA GLN A 75 10.73 -8.55 1.10
C GLN A 75 9.74 -7.76 1.96
N LEU A 76 8.78 -7.07 1.34
CA LEU A 76 7.91 -6.14 2.06
C LEU A 76 7.07 -6.86 3.12
N GLU A 77 6.68 -8.11 2.88
CA GLU A 77 5.95 -8.96 3.82
C GLU A 77 6.73 -9.24 5.11
N TYR A 78 8.06 -9.30 5.05
CA TYR A 78 8.89 -9.47 6.23
C TYR A 78 8.89 -8.18 7.06
N LEU A 79 9.11 -7.04 6.41
CA LEU A 79 9.07 -5.72 7.05
C LEU A 79 7.68 -5.39 7.63
N MET A 80 6.62 -5.84 6.97
CA MET A 80 5.24 -5.70 7.48
C MET A 80 5.04 -6.48 8.78
N ARG A 81 5.53 -7.72 8.84
CA ARG A 81 5.46 -8.55 10.05
C ARG A 81 6.24 -7.91 11.20
N GLU A 82 7.48 -7.52 10.96
CA GLU A 82 8.33 -6.84 11.95
C GLU A 82 7.64 -5.58 12.51
N LYS A 83 7.12 -4.74 11.62
CA LYS A 83 6.40 -3.52 12.02
C LYS A 83 5.13 -3.80 12.81
N SER A 84 4.39 -4.86 12.46
CA SER A 84 3.17 -5.23 13.19
C SER A 84 3.49 -5.66 14.63
N LEU A 85 4.59 -6.39 14.84
CA LEU A 85 5.04 -6.82 16.17
C LEU A 85 5.50 -5.62 17.01
N SER A 86 6.24 -4.68 16.40
CA SER A 86 6.69 -3.46 17.07
C SER A 86 5.55 -2.51 17.46
N SER A 87 4.43 -2.51 16.73
CA SER A 87 3.30 -1.62 17.01
C SER A 87 2.37 -2.10 18.12
N THR A 88 2.64 -3.28 18.69
CA THR A 88 1.82 -3.91 19.76
C THR A 88 2.39 -3.63 21.16
N TYR A 89 3.44 -2.81 21.27
CA TYR A 89 4.01 -2.26 22.51
C TYR A 89 4.07 -0.74 22.42
#